data_AF-A0A537HS13-F1
#
_entry.id   AF-A0A537HS13-F1
#
_cell.length_a   1.000
_cell.length_b   1.000
_cell.length_c   1.000
_cell.angle_alpha   90.00
_cell.angle_beta   90.00
_cell.angle_gamma   90.00
#
_symmetry.space_group_name_H-M   'P 1'
#
loop_
_entity.id
_entity.type
_entity.pdbx_description
1 polymer ?
#
loop_
_entity_poly.entity_id
_entity_poly.type
_entity_poly.pdbx_seq_one_letter_code
_entity_poly.pdbx_strand_id
1 'polypeptide(L)'
;MTIRCRWRPLLSFPLLVLLRRLGYAKVHVKGGVYIVRTRIPRASHLNSLWCLATQIDNLVKASPKVLLPMLLGLTVISDRYVLDMLVDGIAGMNEDTTRLRLGFKLLKLLPRPRCSFLIMVDADVAFKRKQDLPSLSDYTQRLGLYDDLGRKLGAVVMDGRETPEEIHRKVWRTLPRGLGTHTRQPLAQSVPKGKP
;
A
#
# COMPACT_ATOMS: atom_id res chain seq x y z
N MET A 1 -9.84 12.71 -12.25
CA MET A 1 -9.22 11.51 -11.67
C MET A 1 -8.10 11.94 -10.73
N THR A 2 -7.87 11.25 -9.61
CA THR A 2 -6.79 11.63 -8.68
C THR A 2 -5.98 10.41 -8.31
N ILE A 3 -4.77 10.29 -8.85
CA ILE A 3 -3.82 9.28 -8.38
C ILE A 3 -2.98 9.89 -7.26
N ARG A 4 -2.92 9.18 -6.14
CA ARG A 4 -2.06 9.56 -5.03
C ARG A 4 -0.82 8.69 -5.09
N CYS A 5 0.32 9.31 -5.36
CA CYS A 5 1.62 8.68 -5.31
C CYS A 5 2.25 9.04 -3.96
N ARG A 6 2.47 8.05 -3.09
CA ARG A 6 3.20 8.31 -1.83
C ARG A 6 4.68 8.61 -2.05
N TRP A 7 5.19 8.31 -3.25
CA TRP A 7 6.61 8.46 -3.60
C TRP A 7 6.78 9.43 -4.77
N ARG A 8 7.96 10.05 -4.86
CA ARG A 8 8.37 10.81 -6.04
C ARG A 8 8.33 9.90 -7.27
N PRO A 9 7.58 10.22 -8.33
CA PRO A 9 7.60 9.42 -9.56
C PRO A 9 9.02 9.39 -10.12
N LEU A 10 9.50 8.22 -10.53
CA LEU A 10 10.84 8.05 -11.09
C LEU A 10 10.72 7.80 -12.59
N LEU A 11 10.22 6.63 -12.96
CA LEU A 11 10.00 6.21 -14.34
C LEU A 11 8.80 6.92 -14.96
N SER A 12 7.78 7.24 -14.17
CA SER A 12 6.63 8.01 -14.65
C SER A 12 6.89 9.51 -14.72
N PHE A 13 8.08 9.99 -14.30
CA PHE A 13 8.38 11.42 -14.26
C PHE A 13 8.39 12.10 -15.64
N PRO A 14 9.03 11.56 -16.70
CA PRO A 14 8.98 12.18 -18.02
C PRO A 14 7.56 12.29 -18.57
N LEU A 15 6.78 11.21 -18.40
CA LEU A 15 5.36 11.19 -18.77
C LEU A 15 4.57 12.23 -17.97
N LEU A 16 4.82 12.37 -16.67
CA LEU A 16 4.19 13.38 -15.83
C LEU A 16 4.54 14.81 -16.29
N VAL A 17 5.81 15.08 -16.65
CA VAL A 17 6.23 16.39 -17.16
C VAL A 17 5.49 16.71 -18.47
N LEU A 18 5.40 15.74 -19.38
CA LEU A 18 4.64 15.89 -20.63
C LEU A 18 3.15 16.18 -20.35
N LEU A 19 2.51 15.38 -19.49
CA LEU A 19 1.11 15.57 -19.10
C LEU A 19 0.88 16.91 -18.42
N ARG A 20 1.82 17.41 -17.63
CA ARG A 20 1.76 18.74 -17.02
C ARG A 20 1.84 19.85 -18.07
N ARG A 21 2.78 19.75 -19.01
CA ARG A 21 2.95 20.74 -20.09
C ARG A 21 1.71 20.83 -20.98
N LEU A 22 1.08 19.69 -21.25
CA LEU A 22 -0.17 19.59 -22.01
C LEU A 22 -1.43 19.95 -21.20
N GLY A 23 -1.30 20.37 -19.93
CA GLY A 23 -2.43 20.76 -19.08
C GLY A 23 -3.27 19.60 -18.52
N TYR A 24 -2.88 18.35 -18.79
CA TYR A 24 -3.58 17.15 -18.34
C TYR A 24 -3.30 16.76 -16.88
N ALA A 25 -2.23 17.27 -16.26
CA ALA A 25 -1.85 16.92 -14.89
C ALA A 25 -1.53 18.15 -14.02
N LYS A 26 -1.98 18.13 -12.76
CA LYS A 26 -1.56 19.06 -11.71
C LYS A 26 -1.04 18.27 -10.50
N VAL A 27 0.14 18.64 -10.01
CA VAL A 27 0.80 17.99 -8.87
C VAL A 27 0.66 18.89 -7.65
N HIS A 28 0.19 18.31 -6.54
CA HIS A 28 0.12 18.97 -5.24
C HIS A 28 0.84 18.09 -4.23
N VAL A 29 1.66 18.68 -3.36
CA VAL A 29 2.29 17.97 -2.25
C VAL A 29 1.53 18.34 -0.98
N LYS A 30 0.94 17.36 -0.30
CA LYS A 30 0.25 17.58 0.99
C LYS A 30 0.67 16.47 1.95
N GLY A 31 1.20 16.85 3.11
CA GLY A 31 1.63 15.90 4.16
C GLY A 31 2.68 14.88 3.69
N GLY A 32 3.61 15.28 2.81
CA GLY A 32 4.66 14.40 2.26
C GLY A 32 4.20 13.46 1.13
N VAL A 33 2.93 13.47 0.75
CA VAL A 33 2.37 12.66 -0.34
C VAL A 33 2.24 13.48 -1.63
N TYR A 34 2.66 12.91 -2.76
CA TYR A 34 2.51 13.49 -4.10
C TYR A 34 1.11 13.16 -4.65
N ILE A 35 0.23 14.15 -4.66
CA ILE A 35 -1.12 14.02 -5.20
C ILE A 35 -1.12 14.52 -6.64
N VAL A 36 -1.23 13.59 -7.59
CA VAL A 36 -1.33 13.91 -9.02
C VAL A 36 -2.81 13.89 -9.43
N ARG A 37 -3.37 15.07 -9.66
CA ARG A 37 -4.70 15.22 -10.25
C ARG A 37 -4.57 15.20 -11.75
N THR A 38 -5.12 14.18 -12.38
CA THR A 38 -5.17 14.07 -13.84
C THR A 38 -6.57 14.37 -14.35
N ARG A 39 -6.62 15.12 -15.45
CA ARG A 39 -7.86 15.43 -16.20
C ARG A 39 -7.96 14.56 -17.46
N ILE A 40 -7.30 13.40 -17.45
CA ILE A 40 -7.31 12.47 -18.57
C ILE A 40 -8.67 11.74 -18.58
N PRO A 41 -9.36 11.63 -19.73
CA PRO A 41 -10.59 10.86 -19.83
C PRO A 41 -10.37 9.40 -19.43
N ARG A 42 -11.29 8.83 -18.65
CA ARG A 42 -11.18 7.47 -18.11
C ARG A 42 -10.97 6.41 -19.20
N ALA A 43 -11.70 6.53 -20.32
CA ALA A 43 -11.68 5.57 -21.43
C ALA A 43 -10.42 5.70 -22.32
N SER A 44 -9.59 6.72 -22.11
CA SER A 44 -8.42 6.95 -22.96
C SER A 44 -7.31 5.93 -22.72
N HIS A 45 -6.62 5.52 -23.79
CA HIS A 45 -5.37 4.77 -23.71
C HIS A 45 -4.29 5.51 -22.92
N LEU A 46 -4.31 6.85 -22.92
CA LEU A 46 -3.41 7.67 -22.11
C LEU A 46 -3.61 7.41 -20.61
N ASN A 47 -4.84 7.12 -20.19
CA ASN A 47 -5.14 6.76 -18.82
C ASN A 47 -4.57 5.38 -18.45
N SER A 48 -4.67 4.41 -19.38
CA SER A 48 -4.05 3.10 -19.21
C SER A 48 -2.53 3.19 -19.14
N LEU A 49 -1.92 4.03 -19.98
CA LEU A 49 -0.47 4.27 -19.97
C LEU A 49 -0.02 4.94 -18.67
N TRP A 50 -0.77 5.95 -18.21
CA TRP A 50 -0.51 6.61 -16.93
C TRP A 50 -0.63 5.65 -15.74
N CYS A 51 -1.68 4.81 -15.74
CA CYS A 51 -1.84 3.71 -14.78
C CYS A 51 -0.63 2.78 -14.81
N LEU A 52 -0.25 2.29 -15.99
CA LEU A 52 0.86 1.37 -16.18
C LEU A 52 2.16 1.96 -15.64
N ALA A 53 2.50 3.19 -16.05
CA ALA A 53 3.72 3.88 -15.62
C ALA A 53 3.76 4.07 -14.09
N THR A 54 2.62 4.43 -13.48
CA THR A 54 2.55 4.60 -12.03
C THR A 54 2.75 3.28 -11.28
N GLN A 55 2.15 2.18 -11.77
CA GLN A 55 2.29 0.89 -11.10
C GLN A 55 3.67 0.27 -11.31
N ILE A 56 4.32 0.52 -12.45
CA ILE A 56 5.75 0.20 -12.65
C ILE A 56 6.61 0.94 -11.62
N ASP A 57 6.35 2.23 -11.38
CA ASP A 57 7.06 3.00 -10.35
C ASP A 57 6.88 2.41 -8.94
N ASN A 58 5.66 1.97 -8.60
CA ASN A 58 5.39 1.31 -7.32
C ASN A 58 6.13 -0.03 -7.21
N LEU A 59 6.10 -0.84 -8.27
CA LEU A 59 6.77 -2.13 -8.35
C LEU A 59 8.29 -1.96 -8.16
N VAL A 60 8.93 -1.08 -8.94
CA VAL A 60 10.38 -0.84 -8.87
C VAL A 60 10.83 -0.35 -7.49
N LYS A 61 10.01 0.40 -6.77
CA LYS A 61 10.34 0.89 -5.42
C LYS A 61 10.07 -0.12 -4.32
N ALA A 62 9.02 -0.92 -4.45
CA ALA A 62 8.62 -1.90 -3.45
C ALA A 62 9.48 -3.17 -3.54
N SER A 63 9.80 -3.62 -4.76
CA SER A 63 10.56 -4.84 -5.02
C SER A 63 11.86 -4.92 -4.24
N PRO A 64 12.81 -3.98 -4.30
CA PRO A 64 14.08 -4.12 -3.58
C PRO A 64 13.90 -4.14 -2.05
N LYS A 65 12.92 -3.40 -1.52
CA LYS A 65 12.65 -3.35 -0.07
C LYS A 65 12.13 -4.68 0.49
N VAL A 66 11.51 -5.50 -0.36
CA VAL A 66 10.95 -6.78 0.03
C VAL A 66 11.86 -7.93 -0.41
N LEU A 67 12.30 -7.93 -1.66
CA LEU A 67 13.11 -9.00 -2.24
C LEU A 67 14.50 -9.06 -1.61
N LEU A 68 15.19 -7.94 -1.37
CA LEU A 68 16.54 -8.01 -0.82
C LEU A 68 16.58 -8.64 0.59
N PRO A 69 15.76 -8.22 1.57
CA PRO A 69 15.74 -8.90 2.86
C PRO A 69 15.27 -10.36 2.76
N MET A 70 14.31 -10.67 1.88
CA MET A 70 13.87 -12.05 1.68
C MET A 70 14.97 -12.95 1.11
N LEU A 71 15.76 -12.46 0.16
CA LEU A 71 16.92 -13.18 -0.39
C LEU A 71 18.01 -13.41 0.67
N LEU A 72 18.10 -12.53 1.67
CA LEU A 72 18.97 -12.68 2.84
C LEU A 72 18.37 -13.61 3.92
N GLY A 73 17.22 -14.26 3.65
CA GLY A 73 16.54 -15.14 4.61
C GLY A 73 15.87 -14.39 5.78
N LEU A 74 15.71 -13.07 5.68
CA LEU A 74 15.08 -12.27 6.72
C LEU A 74 13.55 -12.31 6.60
N THR A 75 12.87 -12.22 7.75
CA THR A 75 11.42 -12.04 7.79
C THR A 75 11.08 -10.58 7.52
N VAL A 76 10.24 -10.34 6.51
CA VAL A 76 9.78 -8.99 6.15
C VAL A 76 8.39 -8.75 6.70
N ILE A 77 8.24 -7.73 7.55
CA ILE A 77 6.96 -7.21 8.00
C ILE A 77 6.72 -5.90 7.26
N SER A 78 5.59 -5.80 6.56
CA SER A 78 5.21 -4.60 5.80
C SER A 78 3.98 -3.95 6.42
N ASP A 79 4.14 -2.76 6.98
CA ASP A 79 3.02 -1.87 7.25
C ASP A 79 2.56 -1.24 5.93
N ARG A 80 1.46 -1.79 5.39
CA ARG A 80 0.90 -1.54 4.05
C ARG A 80 1.74 -2.14 2.93
N TYR A 81 1.05 -2.83 2.01
CA TYR A 81 1.67 -3.56 0.92
C TYR A 81 0.80 -3.49 -0.36
N VAL A 82 0.82 -4.52 -1.20
CA VAL A 82 0.08 -4.59 -2.47
C VAL A 82 -1.40 -4.24 -2.32
N LEU A 83 -2.05 -4.66 -1.24
CA LEU A 83 -3.47 -4.34 -1.00
C LEU A 83 -3.71 -2.82 -0.91
N ASP A 84 -2.87 -2.09 -0.19
CA ASP A 84 -2.96 -0.62 -0.06
C ASP A 84 -2.70 0.06 -1.42
N MET A 85 -1.74 -0.43 -2.21
CA MET A 85 -1.46 0.08 -3.55
C MET A 85 -2.63 -0.13 -4.52
N LEU A 86 -3.28 -1.29 -4.45
CA LEU A 86 -4.47 -1.60 -5.25
C LEU A 86 -5.63 -0.70 -4.83
N VAL A 87 -5.94 -0.60 -3.54
CA VAL A 87 -7.05 0.22 -3.04
C VAL A 87 -6.86 1.69 -3.39
N ASP A 88 -5.68 2.27 -3.12
CA ASP A 88 -5.40 3.67 -3.42
C ASP A 88 -5.47 3.96 -4.92
N GLY A 89 -4.97 3.06 -5.76
CA GLY A 89 -5.02 3.22 -7.20
C GLY A 89 -6.42 3.02 -7.78
N ILE A 90 -7.16 1.99 -7.34
CA ILE A 90 -8.52 1.71 -7.82
C ILE A 90 -9.46 2.83 -7.41
N ALA A 91 -9.44 3.26 -6.14
CA ALA A 91 -10.22 4.41 -5.67
C ALA A 91 -9.83 5.70 -6.41
N GLY A 92 -8.54 5.94 -6.60
CA GLY A 92 -8.04 7.13 -7.28
C GLY A 92 -8.44 7.23 -8.76
N MET A 93 -8.56 6.07 -9.42
CA MET A 93 -8.97 5.94 -10.83
C MET A 93 -10.46 5.64 -11.00
N ASN A 94 -11.18 5.46 -9.90
CA ASN A 94 -12.57 5.02 -9.82
C ASN A 94 -12.82 3.66 -10.53
N GLU A 95 -11.81 2.79 -10.60
CA GLU A 95 -11.85 1.54 -11.39
C GLU A 95 -12.73 0.46 -10.74
N ASP A 96 -13.16 -0.50 -11.54
CA ASP A 96 -13.93 -1.67 -11.06
C ASP A 96 -12.97 -2.79 -10.66
N THR A 97 -13.22 -3.45 -9.53
CA THR A 97 -12.37 -4.55 -9.03
C THR A 97 -12.46 -5.81 -9.89
N THR A 98 -13.48 -5.95 -10.74
CA THR A 98 -13.68 -7.11 -11.63
C THR A 98 -12.82 -7.04 -12.89
N ARG A 99 -12.50 -5.83 -13.38
CA ARG A 99 -11.79 -5.60 -14.65
C ARG A 99 -10.55 -4.73 -14.45
N LEU A 100 -9.59 -5.26 -13.71
CA LEU A 100 -8.33 -4.56 -13.43
C LEU A 100 -7.52 -4.33 -14.71
N ARG A 101 -7.11 -3.07 -14.92
CA ARG A 101 -6.14 -2.68 -15.95
C ARG A 101 -4.81 -3.41 -15.77
N LEU A 102 -4.05 -3.53 -16.87
CA LEU A 102 -2.73 -4.15 -16.87
C LEU A 102 -1.80 -3.61 -15.78
N GLY A 103 -1.79 -2.29 -15.56
CA GLY A 103 -0.96 -1.68 -14.51
C GLY A 103 -1.20 -2.28 -13.13
N PHE A 104 -2.44 -2.54 -12.73
CA PHE A 104 -2.73 -3.19 -11.45
C PHE A 104 -2.35 -4.66 -11.43
N LYS A 105 -2.46 -5.35 -12.58
CA LYS A 105 -2.03 -6.75 -12.69
C LYS A 105 -0.52 -6.89 -12.47
N LEU A 106 0.29 -5.88 -12.81
CA LEU A 106 1.73 -5.88 -12.56
C LEU A 106 2.08 -5.98 -11.06
N LEU A 107 1.22 -5.47 -10.17
CA LEU A 107 1.47 -5.58 -8.73
C LEU A 107 1.45 -7.04 -8.23
N LYS A 108 0.91 -7.98 -9.01
CA LYS A 108 0.98 -9.42 -8.72
C LYS A 108 2.40 -10.00 -8.88
N LEU A 109 3.33 -9.26 -9.49
CA LEU A 109 4.74 -9.65 -9.58
C LEU A 109 5.47 -9.50 -8.24
N LEU A 110 4.92 -8.71 -7.31
CA LEU A 110 5.44 -8.63 -5.95
C LEU A 110 5.19 -9.95 -5.20
N PRO A 111 6.12 -10.38 -4.32
CA PRO A 111 5.95 -11.60 -3.53
C PRO A 111 4.61 -11.62 -2.79
N ARG A 112 3.89 -12.75 -2.89
CA ARG A 112 2.65 -12.90 -2.13
C ARG A 112 2.99 -13.03 -0.63
N PRO A 113 2.31 -12.28 0.25
CA PRO A 113 2.52 -12.41 1.68
C PRO A 113 2.06 -13.80 2.14
N ARG A 114 2.86 -14.45 2.99
CA ARG A 114 2.49 -15.75 3.59
C ARG A 114 1.33 -15.63 4.57
N CYS A 115 1.22 -14.47 5.22
CA CYS A 115 0.09 -14.08 6.04
C CYS A 115 -0.13 -12.57 5.87
N SER A 116 -1.39 -12.13 5.82
CA SER A 116 -1.73 -10.73 5.73
C SER A 116 -2.91 -10.42 6.64
N PHE A 117 -2.88 -9.23 7.24
CA PHE A 117 -3.84 -8.81 8.24
C PHE A 117 -4.49 -7.51 7.79
N LEU A 118 -5.82 -7.44 7.87
CA LEU A 118 -6.59 -6.26 7.57
C LEU A 118 -7.34 -5.83 8.82
N ILE A 119 -6.88 -4.75 9.44
CA ILE A 119 -7.55 -4.17 10.62
C ILE A 119 -8.59 -3.18 10.11
N MET A 120 -9.86 -3.50 10.33
CA MET A 120 -10.99 -2.70 9.87
C MET A 120 -11.62 -1.89 11.00
N VAL A 121 -12.01 -0.67 10.69
CA VAL A 121 -12.82 0.20 11.56
C VAL A 121 -13.86 0.91 10.71
N ASP A 122 -14.91 1.40 11.35
CA ASP A 122 -15.96 2.15 10.68
C ASP A 122 -15.40 3.44 10.03
N ALA A 123 -16.01 3.84 8.91
CA ALA A 123 -15.56 4.97 8.10
C ALA A 123 -15.51 6.28 8.90
N ASP A 124 -16.51 6.49 9.76
CA ASP A 124 -16.63 7.70 10.58
C ASP A 124 -15.54 7.72 11.67
N VAL A 125 -15.24 6.57 12.27
CA VAL A 125 -14.15 6.41 13.24
C VAL A 125 -12.80 6.69 12.57
N ALA A 126 -12.54 6.11 11.39
CA ALA A 126 -11.33 6.37 10.62
C ALA A 126 -11.17 7.85 10.28
N PHE A 127 -12.24 8.49 9.79
CA PHE A 127 -12.27 9.89 9.43
C PHE A 127 -12.00 10.82 10.62
N LYS A 128 -12.61 10.52 11.79
CA LYS A 128 -12.38 11.28 13.04
C LYS A 128 -10.93 11.16 13.53
N ARG A 129 -10.32 9.97 13.42
CA ARG A 129 -8.92 9.73 13.85
C ARG A 129 -7.92 10.51 13.01
N LYS A 130 -8.12 10.56 11.69
CA LYS A 130 -7.22 11.28 10.78
C LYS A 130 -7.98 11.70 9.53
N GLN A 131 -8.14 13.02 9.32
CA GLN A 131 -8.79 13.58 8.13
C GLN A 131 -7.80 13.71 6.95
N ASP A 132 -7.23 12.58 6.51
CA ASP A 132 -6.30 12.53 5.38
C ASP A 132 -6.98 12.35 4.01
N LEU A 133 -8.25 11.96 3.97
CA LEU A 133 -9.08 11.98 2.77
C LEU A 133 -10.10 13.14 2.82
N PRO A 134 -10.54 13.66 1.65
CA PRO A 134 -11.36 14.87 1.60
C PRO A 134 -12.80 14.69 2.10
N SER A 135 -13.33 13.46 2.15
CA SER A 135 -14.72 13.21 2.51
C SER A 135 -14.91 11.87 3.23
N LEU A 136 -16.00 11.74 3.99
CA LEU A 136 -16.41 10.44 4.58
C LEU A 136 -16.70 9.38 3.50
N SER A 137 -17.24 9.81 2.35
CA SER A 137 -17.47 8.92 1.20
C SER A 137 -16.19 8.30 0.66
N ASP A 138 -15.05 9.02 0.72
CA ASP A 138 -13.75 8.48 0.32
C ASP A 138 -13.29 7.33 1.23
N TYR A 139 -13.59 7.38 2.54
CA TYR A 139 -13.32 6.28 3.46
C TYR A 139 -14.25 5.10 3.20
N THR A 140 -15.53 5.37 3.02
CA THR A 140 -16.55 4.35 2.76
C THR A 140 -16.20 3.56 1.49
N GLN A 141 -15.84 4.24 0.41
CA GLN A 141 -15.41 3.60 -0.84
C GLN A 141 -14.17 2.71 -0.61
N ARG A 142 -13.15 3.23 0.08
CA ARG A 142 -11.91 2.49 0.33
C ARG A 142 -12.12 1.29 1.25
N LEU A 143 -12.95 1.41 2.28
CA LEU A 143 -13.31 0.29 3.15
C LEU A 143 -13.97 -0.84 2.38
N GLY A 144 -14.90 -0.52 1.46
CA GLY A 144 -15.49 -1.51 0.56
C GLY A 144 -14.45 -2.21 -0.32
N LEU A 145 -13.48 -1.45 -0.85
CA LEU A 145 -12.38 -2.02 -1.63
C LEU A 145 -11.43 -2.88 -0.79
N TYR A 146 -11.13 -2.46 0.45
CA TYR A 146 -10.31 -3.26 1.37
C TYR A 146 -10.99 -4.57 1.74
N ASP A 147 -12.30 -4.58 1.99
CA ASP A 147 -13.05 -5.81 2.28
C ASP A 147 -13.06 -6.74 1.06
N ASP A 148 -13.44 -6.24 -0.13
CA ASP A 148 -13.50 -7.05 -1.36
C ASP A 148 -12.13 -7.63 -1.74
N LEU A 149 -11.11 -6.77 -1.86
CA LEU A 149 -9.77 -7.19 -2.27
C LEU A 149 -9.05 -7.97 -1.17
N GLY A 150 -9.27 -7.61 0.09
CA GLY A 150 -8.71 -8.31 1.25
C GLY A 150 -9.17 -9.77 1.29
N ARG A 151 -10.47 -10.01 1.14
CA ARG A 151 -11.03 -11.37 1.04
C ARG A 151 -10.46 -12.13 -0.15
N LYS A 152 -10.41 -11.52 -1.33
CA LYS A 152 -9.85 -12.14 -2.56
C LYS A 152 -8.36 -12.49 -2.42
N LEU A 153 -7.62 -11.76 -1.61
CA LEU A 153 -6.19 -11.98 -1.35
C LEU A 153 -5.92 -12.86 -0.12
N GLY A 154 -6.96 -13.33 0.58
CA GLY A 154 -6.83 -14.18 1.76
C GLY A 154 -6.33 -13.44 3.01
N ALA A 155 -6.62 -12.14 3.13
CA ALA A 155 -6.29 -11.38 4.33
C ALA A 155 -7.18 -11.79 5.51
N VAL A 156 -6.57 -11.91 6.68
CA VAL A 156 -7.26 -12.14 7.94
C VAL A 156 -7.82 -10.80 8.43
N VAL A 157 -9.14 -10.68 8.44
CA VAL A 157 -9.83 -9.45 8.87
C VAL A 157 -9.89 -9.43 10.40
N MET A 158 -9.54 -8.28 10.99
CA MET A 158 -9.54 -8.03 12.43
C MET A 158 -10.33 -6.76 12.74
N ASP A 159 -10.94 -6.72 13.93
CA ASP A 159 -11.68 -5.55 14.40
C ASP A 159 -10.71 -4.54 15.04
N GLY A 160 -10.60 -3.35 14.45
CA GLY A 160 -9.73 -2.28 14.94
C GLY A 160 -10.30 -1.45 16.10
N ARG A 161 -11.44 -1.88 16.67
CA ARG A 161 -11.98 -1.37 17.95
C ARG A 161 -11.44 -2.15 19.15
N GLU A 162 -10.85 -3.32 18.92
CA GLU A 162 -10.17 -4.11 19.95
C GLU A 162 -8.91 -3.41 20.44
N THR A 163 -8.44 -3.81 21.63
CA THR A 163 -7.21 -3.24 22.18
C THR A 163 -5.99 -3.68 21.38
N PRO A 164 -4.90 -2.90 21.35
CA PRO A 164 -3.65 -3.30 20.71
C PRO A 164 -3.15 -4.67 21.17
N GLU A 165 -3.33 -5.01 22.46
CA GLU A 165 -2.94 -6.28 23.06
C GLU A 165 -3.77 -7.45 22.51
N GLU A 166 -5.07 -7.24 22.31
CA GLU A 166 -5.96 -8.24 21.71
C GLU A 166 -5.60 -8.51 20.25
N ILE A 167 -5.42 -7.45 19.46
CA ILE A 167 -5.00 -7.56 18.06
C ILE A 167 -3.65 -8.26 17.98
N HIS A 168 -2.68 -7.88 18.83
CA HIS A 168 -1.38 -8.53 18.90
C HIS A 168 -1.50 -10.03 19.16
N ARG A 169 -2.29 -10.43 20.17
CA ARG A 169 -2.54 -11.86 20.46
C ARG A 169 -3.15 -12.60 19.27
N LYS A 170 -4.12 -12.00 18.57
CA LYS A 170 -4.75 -12.60 17.39
C LYS A 170 -3.78 -12.76 16.23
N VAL A 171 -2.96 -11.74 15.94
CA VAL A 171 -1.89 -11.81 14.95
C VAL A 171 -0.97 -12.99 15.28
N TRP A 172 -0.48 -13.06 16.51
CA TRP A 172 0.47 -14.11 16.93
C TRP A 172 -0.09 -15.53 16.81
N ARG A 173 -1.37 -15.73 17.16
CA ARG A 173 -2.06 -17.03 17.03
C ARG A 173 -2.25 -17.45 15.57
N THR A 174 -2.34 -16.50 14.66
CA THR A 174 -2.61 -16.73 13.23
C THR A 174 -1.34 -16.99 12.42
N LEU A 175 -0.16 -16.60 12.94
CA LEU A 175 1.09 -16.79 12.23
C LEU A 175 1.38 -18.30 12.02
N PRO A 176 1.70 -18.72 10.79
CA PRO A 176 2.11 -20.10 10.52
C PRO A 176 3.30 -20.53 11.38
N ARG A 177 3.28 -21.79 11.84
CA ARG A 177 4.43 -22.41 12.50
C ARG A 177 5.65 -22.37 11.56
N GLY A 178 6.80 -21.96 12.08
CA GLY A 178 8.06 -21.86 11.30
C GLY A 178 8.35 -20.48 10.68
N LEU A 179 7.49 -19.47 10.86
CA LEU A 179 7.79 -18.08 10.42
C LEU A 179 8.82 -17.35 11.31
N GLY A 180 9.35 -18.02 12.33
CA GLY A 180 10.30 -17.46 13.31
C GLY A 180 11.42 -18.42 13.75
N THR A 181 11.71 -19.47 12.98
CA THR A 181 12.74 -20.49 13.33
C THR A 181 14.11 -20.23 12.72
N HIS A 182 14.33 -19.11 12.03
CA HIS A 182 15.68 -18.69 11.69
C HIS A 182 16.32 -18.05 12.93
N THR A 183 17.06 -18.90 13.65
CA THR A 183 18.10 -18.61 14.65
C THR A 183 17.89 -17.31 15.44
N ARG A 184 17.38 -17.44 16.68
CA ARG A 184 17.73 -16.49 17.74
C ARG A 184 19.25 -16.53 17.92
N GLN A 185 19.99 -15.71 17.20
CA GLN A 185 21.25 -15.22 17.71
C GLN A 185 20.88 -14.07 18.65
N PRO A 186 21.10 -14.20 19.98
CA PRO A 186 20.87 -13.08 20.87
C PRO A 186 21.83 -11.96 20.44
N LEU A 187 21.27 -10.80 20.10
CA LEU A 187 22.03 -9.57 19.98
C LEU A 187 22.75 -9.38 21.32
N ALA A 188 24.06 -9.54 21.29
CA ALA A 188 24.92 -9.31 22.44
C ALA A 188 24.62 -7.91 22.99
N GLN A 189 24.18 -7.88 24.25
CA GLN A 189 24.14 -6.65 25.02
C GLN A 189 25.57 -6.20 25.25
N SER A 190 26.09 -5.30 24.42
CA SER A 190 27.31 -4.54 24.72
C SER A 190 26.91 -3.13 25.14
N VAL A 191 26.41 -3.01 26.38
CA VAL A 191 26.52 -1.74 27.12
C VAL A 191 27.88 -1.77 27.82
N PRO A 192 28.85 -0.91 27.46
CA PRO A 192 30.05 -0.79 28.26
C PRO A 192 29.67 -0.16 29.61
N LYS A 193 29.76 -0.97 30.67
CA LYS A 193 29.79 -0.46 32.04
C LYS A 193 31.00 0.46 32.18
N GLY A 194 30.75 1.70 32.58
CA GLY A 194 31.79 2.62 33.02
C GLY A 194 32.67 1.97 34.10
N LYS A 195 33.97 2.25 34.02
CA LYS A 195 34.90 1.97 35.11
C LYS A 195 35.00 3.21 36.02
N PRO A 196 35.27 2.99 37.32
CA PRO A 196 35.22 4.00 38.37
C PRO A 196 36.33 5.04 38.25
#